data_AF-A0A3M1LUA8-F1
#
_entry.id   AF-A0A3M1LUA8-F1
#
_cell.length_a   1.000
_cell.length_b   1.000
_cell.length_c   1.000
_cell.angle_alpha   90.00
_cell.angle_beta   90.00
_cell.angle_gamma   90.00
#
_symmetry.space_group_name_H-M   'P 1'
#
loop_
_entity.id
_entity.type
_entity.pdbx_description
1 polymer ?
#
loop_
_entity_poly.entity_id
_entity_poly.type
_entity_poly.pdbx_seq_one_letter_code
_entity_poly.pdbx_strand_id
1 'polypeptide(L)'
;MREILVLFLTQLGGQSPLLLAYLVGIVLALVFWRRYPRPCAFTLVAMGLLVLTLLGQTFLGAYFVVYRGAGVGWGAGRVGRVLMVNTLIGSLIRALAFGLLLAAVFVGREPAGRVQDSERPS
;
A
#
# COMPACT_ATOMS: atom_id res chain seq x y z
N MET A 1 22.53 -16.08 -2.85
CA MET A 1 21.21 -15.84 -3.47
C MET A 1 20.12 -16.78 -2.95
N ARG A 2 20.36 -18.10 -2.83
CA ARG A 2 19.35 -19.07 -2.33
C ARG A 2 18.74 -18.70 -0.98
N GLU A 3 19.55 -18.24 -0.01
CA GLU A 3 19.07 -17.82 1.32
C GLU A 3 18.16 -16.59 1.29
N ILE A 4 18.47 -15.61 0.43
CA ILE A 4 17.64 -14.41 0.23
C ILE A 4 16.27 -14.84 -0.29
N LEU A 5 16.23 -15.76 -1.25
CA LEU A 5 14.98 -16.30 -1.80
C LEU A 5 14.15 -17.02 -0.73
N VAL A 6 14.77 -17.85 0.11
CA VAL A 6 14.06 -18.57 1.18
C VAL A 6 13.51 -17.61 2.23
N LEU A 7 14.32 -16.66 2.69
CA LEU A 7 13.88 -15.63 3.64
C LEU A 7 12.75 -14.76 3.07
N PHE A 8 12.86 -14.37 1.80
CA PHE A 8 11.84 -13.60 1.10
C PHE A 8 10.53 -14.38 0.99
N LEU A 9 10.56 -15.64 0.54
CA LEU A 9 9.37 -16.50 0.44
C LEU A 9 8.71 -16.75 1.81
N THR A 10 9.51 -16.93 2.86
CA THR A 10 8.99 -17.16 4.22
C THR A 10 8.29 -15.91 4.75
N GLN A 11 8.85 -14.72 4.50
CA GLN A 11 8.22 -13.46 4.86
C GLN A 11 6.96 -13.16 4.04
N LEU A 12 6.96 -13.47 2.74
CA LEU A 12 5.73 -13.39 1.93
C LEU A 12 4.65 -14.35 2.44
N GLY A 13 5.03 -15.55 2.86
CA GLY A 13 4.11 -16.53 3.46
C GLY A 13 3.41 -15.97 4.70
N GLY A 14 4.16 -15.32 5.59
CA GLY A 14 3.60 -14.64 6.77
C GLY A 14 2.71 -13.43 6.44
N GLN A 15 2.97 -12.74 5.33
CA GLN A 15 2.19 -11.58 4.87
C GLN A 15 1.10 -11.95 3.85
N SER A 16 0.90 -13.24 3.59
CA SER A 16 -0.08 -13.74 2.62
C SER A 16 -1.51 -13.22 2.81
N PRO A 17 -2.06 -13.03 4.03
CA PRO A 17 -3.42 -12.51 4.19
C PRO A 17 -3.53 -11.06 3.68
N LEU A 18 -2.48 -10.28 3.92
CA LEU A 18 -2.38 -8.88 3.56
C LEU A 18 -2.21 -8.72 2.04
N LEU A 19 -1.39 -9.58 1.43
CA LEU A 19 -1.19 -9.66 -0.01
C LEU A 19 -2.48 -10.02 -0.75
N LEU A 20 -3.25 -10.98 -0.21
CA LEU A 20 -4.58 -11.32 -0.72
C LEU A 20 -5.53 -10.13 -0.64
N ALA A 21 -5.56 -9.41 0.49
CA ALA A 21 -6.40 -8.22 0.63
C ALA A 21 -6.08 -7.15 -0.43
N TYR A 22 -4.79 -6.91 -0.71
CA TYR A 22 -4.38 -5.97 -1.75
C TYR A 22 -4.75 -6.44 -3.15
N LEU A 23 -4.60 -7.73 -3.45
CA LEU A 23 -5.02 -8.31 -4.72
C LEU A 23 -6.53 -8.18 -4.93
N VAL A 24 -7.33 -8.49 -3.91
CA VAL A 24 -8.79 -8.31 -3.96
C VAL A 24 -9.14 -6.85 -4.22
N GLY A 25 -8.47 -5.91 -3.56
CA GLY A 25 -8.63 -4.47 -3.81
C GLY A 25 -8.35 -4.07 -5.26
N ILE A 26 -7.26 -4.58 -5.85
CA ILE A 26 -6.90 -4.32 -7.25
C ILE A 26 -7.93 -4.93 -8.20
N VAL A 27 -8.35 -6.18 -7.96
CA VAL A 27 -9.34 -6.87 -8.78
C VAL A 27 -10.67 -6.12 -8.75
N LEU A 28 -11.14 -5.71 -7.56
CA LEU A 28 -12.36 -4.92 -7.43
C LEU A 28 -12.25 -3.57 -8.15
N ALA A 29 -11.12 -2.87 -8.02
CA ALA A 29 -10.88 -1.62 -8.74
C ALA A 29 -10.94 -1.81 -10.28
N LEU A 30 -10.37 -2.89 -10.80
CA LEU A 30 -10.42 -3.21 -12.24
C LEU A 30 -11.82 -3.62 -12.70
N VAL A 31 -12.54 -4.41 -11.91
CA VAL A 31 -13.91 -4.86 -12.25
C VAL A 31 -14.89 -3.69 -12.25
N PHE A 32 -14.81 -2.80 -11.25
CA PHE A 32 -15.70 -1.64 -11.15
C PHE A 32 -15.22 -0.43 -11.97
N TRP A 33 -14.06 -0.52 -12.64
CA TRP A 33 -13.47 0.57 -13.43
C TRP A 33 -14.44 1.13 -14.47
N ARG A 34 -15.21 0.25 -15.12
CA ARG A 34 -16.14 0.61 -16.18
C ARG A 34 -17.38 1.36 -15.66
N ARG A 35 -17.67 1.27 -14.36
CA ARG A 35 -18.86 1.88 -13.74
C ARG A 35 -18.54 3.19 -13.02
N TYR A 36 -17.39 3.29 -12.36
CA TYR A 36 -16.93 4.51 -11.68
C TYR A 36 -15.41 4.69 -11.82
N PRO A 37 -14.92 5.34 -12.89
CA PRO A 37 -13.49 5.39 -13.19
C PRO A 37 -12.66 6.20 -12.19
N ARG A 38 -13.25 7.26 -11.57
CA ARG A 38 -12.53 8.12 -10.61
C ARG A 38 -12.19 7.38 -9.30
N PRO A 39 -13.13 6.75 -8.58
CA PRO A 39 -12.81 5.94 -7.39
C PRO A 39 -11.87 4.77 -7.69
N CYS A 40 -12.03 4.14 -8.86
CA CYS A 40 -11.21 3.00 -9.26
C CYS A 40 -9.75 3.39 -9.51
N ALA A 41 -9.48 4.58 -10.06
CA ALA A 41 -8.11 5.07 -10.19
C ALA A 41 -7.42 5.29 -8.83
N PHE A 42 -8.12 5.91 -7.86
CA PHE A 42 -7.56 6.13 -6.51
C PHE A 42 -7.28 4.82 -5.77
N THR A 43 -8.21 3.86 -5.83
CA THR A 43 -8.04 2.53 -5.22
C THR A 43 -6.90 1.75 -5.86
N LEU A 44 -6.75 1.80 -7.19
CA LEU A 44 -5.66 1.11 -7.89
C LEU A 44 -4.29 1.71 -7.53
N VAL A 45 -4.17 3.05 -7.50
CA VAL A 45 -2.94 3.73 -7.07
C VAL A 45 -2.61 3.43 -5.61
N ALA A 46 -3.61 3.49 -4.72
CA ALA A 46 -3.42 3.17 -3.30
C ALA A 46 -2.95 1.72 -3.09
N MET A 47 -3.62 0.76 -3.71
CA MET A 47 -3.24 -0.65 -3.61
C MET A 47 -1.87 -0.93 -4.24
N GLY A 48 -1.56 -0.29 -5.37
CA GLY A 48 -0.24 -0.38 -6.00
C GLY A 48 0.88 0.12 -5.09
N LEU A 49 0.69 1.28 -4.45
CA LEU A 49 1.64 1.82 -3.48
C LEU A 49 1.83 0.91 -2.28
N LEU A 50 0.75 0.31 -1.77
CA LEU A 50 0.79 -0.61 -0.64
C LEU A 50 1.56 -1.90 -0.98
N VAL A 51 1.33 -2.46 -2.17
CA VAL A 51 2.08 -3.63 -2.68
C VAL A 51 3.56 -3.29 -2.86
N LEU A 52 3.88 -2.16 -3.50
CA LEU A 52 5.27 -1.74 -3.71
C LEU A 52 6.01 -1.56 -2.38
N THR A 53 5.35 -0.93 -1.41
CA THR A 53 5.90 -0.71 -0.07
C THR A 53 6.17 -2.05 0.62
N LEU A 54 5.23 -2.98 0.53
CA LEU A 54 5.35 -4.30 1.12
C LEU A 54 6.51 -5.10 0.52
N LEU A 55 6.62 -5.13 -0.81
CA LEU A 55 7.72 -5.79 -1.52
C LEU A 55 9.07 -5.13 -1.21
N GLY A 56 9.15 -3.80 -1.24
CA GLY A 56 10.37 -3.06 -0.95
C GLY A 56 10.86 -3.30 0.47
N GLN A 57 9.98 -3.23 1.47
CA GLN A 57 10.35 -3.49 2.86
C GLN A 57 10.78 -4.94 3.09
N THR A 58 10.10 -5.90 2.48
CA THR A 58 10.43 -7.32 2.60
C THR A 58 11.77 -7.64 1.94
N PHE A 59 12.03 -7.06 0.76
CA PHE A 59 13.30 -7.22 0.05
C PHE A 59 14.47 -6.58 0.82
N LEU A 60 14.31 -5.33 1.29
CA LEU A 60 15.34 -4.68 2.11
C LEU A 60 15.60 -5.45 3.40
N GLY A 61 14.55 -5.94 4.06
CA GLY A 61 14.68 -6.76 5.27
C GLY A 61 15.49 -8.03 5.01
N ALA A 62 15.16 -8.79 3.98
CA ALA A 62 15.89 -10.01 3.61
C ALA A 62 17.35 -9.71 3.20
N TYR A 63 17.57 -8.64 2.44
CA TYR A 63 18.91 -8.19 2.03
C TYR A 63 19.78 -7.85 3.24
N PHE A 64 19.26 -7.08 4.21
CA PHE A 64 20.01 -6.71 5.41
C PHE A 64 20.35 -7.90 6.31
N VAL A 65 19.44 -8.86 6.46
CA VAL A 65 19.70 -10.08 7.25
C VAL A 65 20.86 -10.88 6.66
N VAL A 66 20.90 -11.05 5.34
CA VAL A 66 21.96 -11.80 4.67
C VAL A 66 23.28 -11.04 4.68
N TYR A 67 23.28 -9.72 4.42
CA TYR A 67 24.51 -8.91 4.48
C TYR A 67 25.12 -8.84 5.88
N ARG A 68 24.27 -8.82 6.92
CA ARG A 68 24.73 -8.85 8.32
C ARG A 68 25.27 -10.23 8.71
N GLY A 69 24.66 -11.31 8.22
CA GLY A 69 25.14 -12.68 8.42
C GLY A 69 26.46 -12.99 7.71
N ALA A 70 26.74 -12.34 6.58
CA ALA A 70 27.98 -12.51 5.82
C ALA A 70 29.22 -11.81 6.41
N GLY A 71 29.13 -11.22 7.62
CA GLY A 71 30.27 -10.59 8.30
C GLY A 71 30.74 -9.27 7.67
N VAL A 72 30.01 -8.72 6.71
CA VAL A 72 30.34 -7.45 6.03
C VAL A 72 29.97 -6.28 6.96
N GLY A 73 30.79 -6.05 7.99
CA GLY A 73 31.13 -4.80 8.70
C GLY A 73 30.13 -3.63 8.88
N TRP A 74 28.84 -3.77 8.62
CA TRP A 74 27.89 -2.67 8.83
C TRP A 74 27.65 -2.52 10.34
N GLY A 75 28.19 -1.45 10.92
CA GLY A 75 27.95 -1.11 12.32
C GLY A 75 26.46 -1.08 12.63
N ALA A 76 26.07 -1.69 13.76
CA ALA A 76 24.66 -1.88 14.14
C ALA A 76 23.84 -0.58 14.10
N GLY A 77 24.46 0.56 14.42
CA GLY A 77 23.83 1.88 14.35
C GLY A 77 23.43 2.33 12.94
N ARG A 78 24.19 1.96 11.89
CA ARG A 78 23.88 2.34 10.50
C ARG A 78 22.72 1.51 9.95
N VAL A 79 22.68 0.20 10.24
CA VAL A 79 21.57 -0.69 9.86
C VAL A 79 20.28 -0.22 10.52
N GLY A 80 20.32 0.08 11.83
CA GLY A 80 19.16 0.59 12.55
C GLY A 80 18.61 1.89 11.95
N ARG A 81 19.49 2.83 11.58
CA ARG A 81 19.07 4.09 10.94
C ARG A 81 18.42 3.88 9.58
N VAL A 82 18.96 3.00 8.73
CA VAL A 82 18.36 2.71 7.42
C VAL A 82 16.99 2.02 7.57
N LEU A 83 16.89 1.04 8.49
CA LEU A 83 15.60 0.39 8.77
C LEU A 83 14.57 1.36 9.33
N MET A 84 14.98 2.29 10.20
CA MET A 84 14.09 3.33 10.74
C MET A 84 13.58 4.26 9.64
N VAL A 85 14.47 4.78 8.79
CA VAL A 85 14.09 5.65 7.64
C VAL A 85 13.18 4.89 6.68
N ASN A 86 13.48 3.64 6.36
CA ASN A 86 12.65 2.79 5.51
C ASN A 86 11.27 2.51 6.12
N THR A 87 11.19 2.33 7.44
CA THR A 87 9.93 2.15 8.15
C THR A 87 9.10 3.43 8.12
N LEU A 88 9.74 4.58 8.31
CA LEU A 88 9.09 5.89 8.28
C LEU A 88 8.55 6.23 6.88
N ILE A 89 9.34 5.99 5.84
CA ILE A 89 8.89 6.17 4.45
C ILE A 89 7.69 5.24 4.17
N GLY A 90 7.80 3.97 4.57
CA GLY A 90 6.71 3.01 4.38
C GLY A 90 5.44 3.37 5.14
N SER A 91 5.53 3.95 6.34
CA SER A 91 4.35 4.39 7.09
C SER A 91 3.69 5.61 6.44
N LEU A 92 4.48 6.57 5.94
CA LEU A 92 3.95 7.71 5.18
C LEU A 92 3.23 7.28 3.91
N ILE A 93 3.81 6.34 3.14
CA ILE A 93 3.17 5.81 1.94
C ILE A 93 1.86 5.09 2.30
N ARG A 94 1.84 4.29 3.38
CA ARG A 94 0.60 3.65 3.85
C ARG A 94 -0.45 4.68 4.25
N ALA A 95 -0.08 5.71 4.99
CA ALA A 95 -0.99 6.77 5.41
C ALA A 95 -1.61 7.48 4.19
N LEU A 96 -0.78 7.79 3.18
CA LEU A 96 -1.26 8.35 1.91
C LEU A 96 -2.19 7.38 1.19
N ALA A 97 -1.84 6.10 1.09
CA ALA A 97 -2.68 5.08 0.45
C ALA A 97 -4.04 4.93 1.15
N PHE A 98 -4.08 4.93 2.48
CA PHE A 98 -5.33 4.96 3.24
C PHE A 98 -6.13 6.25 3.00
N GLY A 99 -5.44 7.40 2.91
CA GLY A 99 -6.06 8.66 2.51
C GLY A 99 -6.71 8.60 1.13
N LEU A 100 -6.02 8.01 0.14
CA LEU A 100 -6.57 7.77 -1.20
C LEU A 100 -7.77 6.80 -1.18
N LEU A 101 -7.70 5.73 -0.38
CA LEU A 101 -8.83 4.80 -0.22
C LEU A 101 -10.05 5.50 0.38
N LEU A 102 -9.86 6.34 1.40
CA LEU A 102 -10.94 7.14 1.98
C LEU A 102 -11.49 8.14 0.96
N ALA A 103 -10.63 8.85 0.24
CA ALA A 103 -11.06 9.77 -0.82
C ALA A 103 -11.89 9.05 -1.89
N ALA A 104 -11.50 7.83 -2.28
CA ALA A 104 -12.24 7.03 -3.24
C ALA A 104 -13.68 6.73 -2.80
N VAL A 105 -13.95 6.59 -1.51
CA VAL A 105 -15.31 6.35 -0.96
C VAL A 105 -16.23 7.56 -1.13
N PHE A 106 -15.67 8.77 -1.08
CA PHE A 106 -16.44 10.01 -1.17
C PHE A 106 -16.51 10.58 -2.59
N VAL A 107 -15.59 10.21 -3.48
CA VAL A 107 -15.62 10.58 -4.90
C VAL A 107 -16.84 9.92 -5.57
N GLY A 108 -17.91 10.69 -5.77
CA GLY A 108 -19.15 10.21 -6.40
C GLY A 108 -20.40 10.32 -5.54
N ARG A 109 -20.30 10.82 -4.31
CA ARG A 109 -21.48 11.24 -3.53
C ARG A 109 -21.88 12.65 -3.92
N GLU A 110 -23.05 12.83 -4.52
CA GLU A 110 -23.63 14.14 -4.73
C GLU A 110 -24.06 14.75 -3.38
N PRO A 111 -23.84 16.06 -3.15
CA PRO A 111 -24.33 16.71 -1.94
C PRO A 111 -25.86 16.60 -1.91
N ALA A 112 -26.40 15.94 -0.88
CA ALA A 112 -27.83 15.66 -0.73
C ALA A 112 -28.74 16.91 -0.61
N GLY A 113 -28.20 18.12 -0.84
CA GLY A 113 -28.87 19.39 -0.57
C GLY A 113 -29.30 20.22 -1.78
N ARG A 114 -29.19 19.74 -3.03
CA ARG A 114 -29.54 20.54 -4.22
C ARG A 114 -30.94 20.31 -4.81
N VAL A 115 -31.76 19.45 -4.22
CA VAL A 115 -33.05 19.05 -4.80
C VAL A 115 -34.25 19.87 -4.27
N GLN A 116 -34.08 20.74 -3.27
CA GLN A 116 -35.25 21.33 -2.57
C GLN A 116 -35.58 22.80 -2.87
N ASP A 117 -34.77 23.51 -3.66
CA ASP A 117 -35.00 24.94 -3.95
C ASP A 117 -35.84 25.22 -5.22
N SER A 118 -36.19 24.20 -6.01
CA SER A 118 -36.95 24.38 -7.25
C SER A 118 -38.47 24.22 -7.12
N GLU A 119 -38.99 23.86 -5.94
CA GLU A 119 -40.44 23.62 -5.71
C GLU A 119 -41.14 24.71 -4.89
N ARG A 120 -40.60 25.93 -4.79
CA ARG A 120 -41.35 27.08 -4.25
C ARG A 120 -42.01 27.88 -5.39
N PRO A 121 -43.28 27.63 -5.75
CA PRO A 121 -44.04 28.56 -6.57
C PRO A 121 -44.31 29.85 -5.78
N SER A 122 -43.95 30.97 -6.40
CA SER A 122 -44.21 32.35 -5.97
C SER A 122 -45.68 32.74 -6.06
#